data_AF-A0A8T1QTL0-F1
#
_entry.id   AF-A0A8T1QTL0-F1
#
_cell.length_a   1.000
_cell.length_b   1.000
_cell.length_c   1.000
_cell.angle_alpha   90.00
_cell.angle_beta   90.00
_cell.angle_gamma   90.00
#
_symmetry.space_group_name_H-M   'P 1'
#
loop_
_entity.id
_entity.type
_entity.pdbx_description
1 polymer ?
#
loop_
_entity_poly.entity_id
_entity_poly.type
_entity_poly.pdbx_seq_one_letter_code
_entity_poly.pdbx_strand_id
1 'polypeptide(L)'
;MELVFTVLILACLQSFVFSDFQGDALFALKTSLKASHDQLTDWNPSQVNPCTWSNVQCDNNNSSVVQHVTLSSMGFTGTLSPKIGTLKSLLTL
;
A
#
# COMPACT_ATOMS: atom_id res chain seq x y z
N MET A 1 36.08 9.99 9.04
CA MET A 1 35.24 10.53 7.95
C MET A 1 34.48 9.42 7.22
N GLU A 2 35.08 8.25 6.97
CA GLU A 2 34.40 7.14 6.28
C GLU A 2 33.19 6.58 7.04
N LEU A 3 33.29 6.43 8.37
CA LEU A 3 32.18 6.00 9.22
C LEU A 3 31.00 6.98 9.24
N VAL A 4 31.26 8.28 9.03
CA VAL A 4 30.20 9.30 8.97
C VAL A 4 29.45 9.16 7.64
N PHE A 5 30.18 8.92 6.55
CA PHE A 5 29.59 8.69 5.23
C PHE A 5 28.75 7.41 5.19
N THR A 6 29.21 6.31 5.79
CA THR A 6 28.44 5.06 5.84
C THR A 6 27.18 5.19 6.70
N VAL A 7 27.25 5.88 7.85
CA VAL A 7 26.08 6.17 8.68
C VAL A 7 25.07 7.07 7.96
N LEU A 8 25.54 8.09 7.22
CA LEU A 8 24.66 8.97 6.44
C LEU A 8 23.96 8.24 5.30
N ILE A 9 24.66 7.35 4.59
CA ILE A 9 24.08 6.52 3.53
C ILE A 9 23.05 5.56 4.12
N LEU A 10 23.36 4.90 5.24
CA LEU A 10 22.44 3.98 5.91
C LEU A 10 21.18 4.71 6.43
N ALA A 11 21.34 5.90 7.01
CA ALA A 11 20.23 6.74 7.46
C ALA A 11 19.35 7.24 6.30
N CYS A 12 19.96 7.57 5.15
CA CYS A 12 19.20 7.86 3.93
C CYS A 12 18.39 6.65 3.46
N LEU A 13 18.98 5.45 3.47
CA LEU A 13 18.28 4.21 3.09
C LEU A 13 17.09 3.93 4.01
N GLN A 14 17.20 4.21 5.31
CA GLN A 14 16.10 4.07 6.27
C GLN A 14 14.92 5.01 5.98
N SER A 15 15.18 6.17 5.35
CA SER A 15 14.14 7.13 4.95
C SER A 15 13.25 6.58 3.82
N PHE A 16 13.75 5.63 3.03
CA PHE A 16 13.00 4.96 1.96
C PHE A 16 12.25 3.71 2.44
N VAL A 17 12.52 3.24 3.66
CA VAL A 17 11.89 2.04 4.26
C VAL A 17 10.93 2.47 5.37
N PHE A 18 10.09 3.47 5.10
CA PHE A 18 8.92 3.68 5.95
C PHE A 18 7.84 2.70 5.48
N SER A 19 7.36 1.83 6.37
CA SER A 19 6.19 0.99 6.08
C SER A 19 5.05 1.91 5.70
N ASP A 20 4.59 1.83 4.45
CA ASP A 20 3.49 2.66 4.02
C ASP A 20 2.22 2.13 4.70
N PHE A 21 1.71 2.89 5.67
CA PHE A 21 0.48 2.57 6.39
C PHE A 21 -0.69 2.33 5.43
N GLN A 22 -0.64 2.90 4.22
CA GLN A 22 -1.62 2.66 3.17
C GLN A 22 -1.48 1.25 2.61
N GLY A 23 -0.25 0.80 2.37
CA GLY A 23 0.05 -0.58 1.98
C GLY A 23 -0.43 -1.59 3.01
N ASP A 24 -0.19 -1.32 4.30
CA ASP A 24 -0.69 -2.16 5.40
C ASP A 24 -2.22 -2.22 5.45
N ALA A 25 -2.89 -1.08 5.22
CA ALA A 25 -4.35 -1.00 5.18
C ALA A 25 -4.94 -1.78 3.99
N LEU A 26 -4.34 -1.65 2.81
CA LEU A 26 -4.74 -2.37 1.60
C LEU A 26 -4.45 -3.87 1.71
N PHE A 27 -3.34 -4.28 2.31
CA PHE A 27 -3.07 -5.68 2.55
C PHE A 27 -4.04 -6.31 3.56
N ALA A 28 -4.40 -5.56 4.61
CA ALA A 28 -5.45 -5.97 5.54
C ALA A 28 -6.82 -6.08 4.84
N LEU A 29 -7.11 -5.20 3.88
CA LEU A 29 -8.30 -5.28 3.04
C LEU A 29 -8.30 -6.58 2.21
N LYS A 30 -7.23 -6.87 1.45
CA LYS A 30 -7.07 -8.10 0.66
C LYS A 30 -7.33 -9.35 1.50
N THR A 31 -6.75 -9.40 2.70
CA THR A 31 -6.91 -10.52 3.63
C THR A 31 -8.36 -10.65 4.11
N SER A 32 -8.97 -9.53 4.50
CA SER A 32 -10.35 -9.48 5.00
C SER A 32 -11.38 -9.86 3.94
N LEU A 33 -11.13 -9.50 2.67
CA LEU A 33 -11.95 -9.87 1.52
C LEU A 33 -11.87 -11.36 1.14
N LYS A 34 -10.96 -12.12 1.78
CA LYS A 34 -10.66 -13.51 1.43
C LYS A 34 -10.29 -13.67 -0.05
N ALA A 35 -9.48 -12.75 -0.56
CA ALA A 35 -8.95 -12.84 -1.92
C ALA A 35 -8.25 -14.18 -2.13
N SER A 36 -8.54 -14.86 -3.24
CA SER A 36 -7.85 -16.09 -3.60
C SER A 36 -6.40 -15.81 -4.02
N HIS A 37 -5.59 -16.86 -4.14
CA HIS A 37 -4.16 -16.74 -4.45
C HIS A 37 -3.88 -16.05 -5.79
N ASP A 38 -4.80 -16.13 -6.75
CA ASP A 38 -4.74 -15.51 -8.07
C ASP A 38 -5.30 -14.08 -8.13
N GLN A 39 -5.84 -13.57 -7.02
CA GLN A 39 -6.39 -12.23 -6.92
C GLN A 39 -5.45 -11.28 -6.19
N LEU A 40 -5.32 -10.04 -6.72
CA LEU A 40 -4.51 -8.98 -6.12
C LEU A 40 -3.08 -9.45 -5.81
N THR A 41 -2.48 -10.23 -6.71
CA THR A 41 -1.22 -10.97 -6.47
C THR A 41 -0.04 -10.07 -6.13
N ASP A 42 -0.06 -8.85 -6.65
CA ASP A 42 0.97 -7.82 -6.48
C ASP A 42 0.75 -6.91 -5.26
N TRP A 43 -0.36 -7.07 -4.53
CA TRP A 43 -0.57 -6.39 -3.25
C TRP A 43 0.34 -6.99 -2.18
N ASN A 44 1.55 -6.44 -2.10
CA ASN A 44 2.62 -6.94 -1.24
C ASN A 44 3.10 -5.83 -0.28
N PRO A 45 2.86 -5.96 1.04
CA PRO A 45 3.20 -4.93 2.02
C PRO A 45 4.72 -4.71 2.17
N SER A 46 5.56 -5.58 1.63
CA SER A 46 7.02 -5.37 1.56
C SER A 46 7.44 -4.42 0.42
N GLN A 47 6.53 -4.05 -0.49
CA GLN A 47 6.80 -3.04 -1.50
C GLN A 47 6.64 -1.63 -0.92
N VAL A 48 7.54 -0.73 -1.34
CA VAL A 48 7.66 0.62 -0.79
C VAL A 48 6.45 1.49 -1.13
N ASN A 49 5.84 1.31 -2.32
CA ASN A 49 4.76 2.17 -2.79
C ASN A 49 3.53 1.35 -3.20
N PRO A 50 2.39 1.46 -2.47
CA PRO A 50 1.16 0.77 -2.84
C PRO A 50 0.52 1.28 -4.14
N CYS A 51 0.91 2.45 -4.63
CA CYS A 51 0.44 3.01 -5.89
C CYS A 51 0.90 2.23 -7.12
N THR A 52 1.88 1.34 -6.96
CA THR A 52 2.31 0.42 -8.03
C THR A 52 1.46 -0.85 -8.08
N TRP A 53 0.53 -1.04 -7.14
CA TRP A 53 -0.30 -2.24 -7.08
C TRP A 53 -1.48 -2.16 -8.06
N SER A 54 -1.86 -3.31 -8.57
CA SER A 54 -2.99 -3.44 -9.48
C SER A 54 -4.27 -2.94 -8.82
N ASN A 55 -5.06 -2.18 -9.56
CA ASN A 55 -6.32 -1.61 -9.08
C ASN A 55 -6.19 -0.57 -7.96
N VAL A 56 -4.99 -0.01 -7.76
CA VAL A 56 -4.76 1.15 -6.90
C VAL A 56 -4.40 2.34 -7.78
N GLN A 57 -5.05 3.48 -7.55
CA GLN A 57 -4.74 4.74 -8.20
C GLN A 57 -4.48 5.80 -7.13
N CYS A 58 -3.38 6.52 -7.33
CA CYS A 58 -2.92 7.54 -6.41
C CYS A 58 -3.13 8.94 -6.94
N ASP A 59 -2.94 9.93 -6.08
CA ASP A 59 -3.08 11.33 -6.43
C ASP A 59 -2.10 11.76 -7.52
N ASN A 60 -2.60 12.56 -8.47
CA ASN A 60 -1.82 13.06 -9.59
C ASN A 60 -0.77 14.08 -9.16
N ASN A 61 -1.01 14.83 -8.06
CA ASN A 61 -0.06 15.81 -7.53
C ASN A 61 0.91 15.15 -6.52
N ASN A 62 0.48 14.10 -5.82
CA ASN A 62 1.27 13.31 -4.91
C ASN A 62 1.09 11.80 -5.15
N SER A 63 1.97 11.23 -5.98
CA SER A 63 1.94 9.84 -6.42
C SER A 63 2.17 8.80 -5.32
N SER A 64 2.31 9.22 -4.06
CA SER A 64 2.40 8.33 -2.90
C SER A 64 1.10 8.25 -2.11
N VAL A 65 0.06 9.01 -2.46
CA VAL A 65 -1.22 9.07 -1.72
C VAL A 65 -2.30 8.30 -2.47
N VAL A 66 -2.80 7.22 -1.87
CA VAL A 66 -3.88 6.40 -2.45
C VAL A 66 -5.21 7.17 -2.40
N GLN A 67 -5.86 7.31 -3.56
CA GLN A 67 -7.17 7.97 -3.67
C GLN A 67 -8.27 7.05 -4.20
N HIS A 68 -7.95 6.11 -5.09
CA HIS A 68 -8.94 5.22 -5.65
C HIS A 68 -8.46 3.77 -5.61
N VAL A 69 -9.35 2.89 -5.21
CA VAL A 69 -9.15 1.45 -5.25
C VAL A 69 -10.32 0.85 -6.01
N THR A 70 -10.09 -0.13 -6.89
CA THR A 70 -11.15 -0.70 -7.74
C THR A 70 -11.22 -2.21 -7.58
N LEU A 71 -12.25 -2.68 -6.88
CA LEU A 71 -12.42 -4.10 -6.54
C LEU A 71 -13.71 -4.72 -7.10
N SER A 72 -14.39 -3.98 -7.98
CA SER A 72 -15.67 -4.36 -8.57
C SER A 72 -15.58 -5.66 -9.36
N SER A 73 -16.61 -6.49 -9.25
CA SER A 73 -16.78 -7.73 -10.03
C SER A 73 -15.70 -8.78 -9.83
N MET A 74 -14.92 -8.70 -8.75
CA MET A 74 -13.91 -9.72 -8.39
C MET A 74 -14.47 -10.87 -7.54
N GLY A 75 -15.74 -10.84 -7.13
CA GLY A 75 -16.38 -11.99 -6.46
C GLY A 75 -15.86 -12.30 -5.04
N PHE A 76 -15.34 -11.29 -4.32
CA PHE A 76 -14.91 -11.46 -2.94
C PHE A 76 -16.05 -11.92 -2.03
N THR A 77 -15.75 -12.82 -1.09
CA THR A 77 -16.73 -13.40 -0.14
C THR A 77 -16.50 -12.96 1.31
N GLY A 78 -15.41 -12.22 1.55
CA GLY A 78 -15.05 -11.71 2.85
C GLY A 78 -15.75 -10.39 3.21
N THR A 79 -15.12 -9.63 4.11
CA THR A 79 -15.64 -8.38 4.65
C THR A 79 -14.68 -7.22 4.44
N LEU A 80 -15.18 -6.00 4.59
CA LEU A 80 -14.37 -4.79 4.56
C LEU A 80 -13.56 -4.66 5.87
N SER A 81 -12.24 -4.57 5.76
CA SER A 81 -11.37 -4.34 6.92
C SER A 81 -11.55 -2.93 7.48
N PRO A 82 -11.75 -2.73 8.79
CA PRO A 82 -11.87 -1.40 9.38
C PRO A 82 -10.58 -0.57 9.22
N LYS A 83 -9.43 -1.23 8.99
CA LYS A 83 -8.16 -0.55 8.69
C LYS A 83 -8.22 0.35 7.46
N ILE A 84 -9.20 0.15 6.57
CA ILE A 84 -9.43 1.03 5.43
C ILE A 84 -9.64 2.49 5.85
N GLY A 85 -10.18 2.73 7.05
CA GLY A 85 -10.36 4.07 7.61
C GLY A 85 -9.06 4.83 7.91
N THR A 86 -7.90 4.17 7.77
CA THR A 86 -6.57 4.80 7.83
C THR A 86 -6.25 5.56 6.55
N LEU A 87 -6.84 5.18 5.40
CA LEU A 87 -6.67 5.86 4.12
C LEU A 87 -7.52 7.15 4.11
N LYS A 88 -6.99 8.23 4.72
CA LYS A 88 -7.75 9.49 4.89
C LYS A 88 -8.07 10.20 3.58
N SER A 89 -7.26 9.98 2.55
CA SER A 89 -7.42 10.58 1.23
C SER A 89 -8.18 9.69 0.25
N LEU A 90 -8.72 8.55 0.70
CA LEU A 90 -9.47 7.64 -0.17
C LEU A 90 -10.79 8.29 -0.59
N LEU A 91 -10.96 8.45 -1.90
CA LEU A 91 -12.15 9.01 -2.53
C LEU A 91 -13.09 7.90 -3.02
N THR A 92 -12.56 6.78 -3.49
CA THR A 92 -13.36 5.69 -4.08
C THR A 92 -12.77 4.32 -3.74
N LEU A 93 -13.65 3.35 -3.48
CA LEU A 93 -13.35 1.95 -3.21
C LEU A 93 -14.29 1.03 -3.99
#